data_AF-A0A2D6M8M4-F1
#
_entry.id   AF-A0A2D6M8M4-F1
#
_cell.length_a   1.000
_cell.length_b   1.000
_cell.length_c   1.000
_cell.angle_alpha   90.00
_cell.angle_beta   90.00
_cell.angle_gamma   90.00
#
_symmetry.space_group_name_H-M   'P 1'
#
loop_
_entity.id
_entity.type
_entity.pdbx_description
1 polymer ?
#
loop_
_entity_poly.entity_id
_entity_poly.type
_entity_poly.pdbx_seq_one_letter_code
_entity_poly.pdbx_strand_id
1 'polypeptide(L)'
;MKTVELPCYGFKITLSDDGNSGSVKSRLSSKIGDDEDFTQSPMDFVSQESLDEYNFYVNAIESLVLAHACAGVDIESPAYLEGIETAVEAIANKL
;
A
#
# COMPACT_ATOMS: atom_id res chain seq x y z
N MET A 1 8.21 -10.51 -16.73
CA MET A 1 7.48 -10.05 -15.55
C MET A 1 8.45 -9.22 -14.75
N LYS A 2 8.13 -7.98 -14.39
CA LYS A 2 9.04 -7.09 -13.63
C LYS A 2 8.50 -6.93 -12.21
N THR A 3 9.36 -7.12 -11.22
CA THR A 3 9.03 -6.88 -9.81
C THR A 3 9.81 -5.68 -9.31
N VAL A 4 9.13 -4.77 -8.62
CA VAL A 4 9.71 -3.59 -7.98
C VAL A 4 9.37 -3.65 -6.49
N GLU A 5 10.37 -3.46 -5.65
CA GLU A 5 10.22 -3.41 -4.19
C GLU A 5 10.61 -2.01 -3.72
N LEU A 6 9.67 -1.29 -3.11
CA LEU A 6 9.95 0.06 -2.60
C LEU A 6 10.47 -0.03 -1.16
N PRO A 7 11.36 0.89 -0.76
CA PRO A 7 11.93 0.88 0.58
C PRO A 7 10.92 1.29 1.67
N CYS A 8 9.79 1.91 1.31
CA CYS A 8 8.74 2.31 2.25
C CYS A 8 7.63 1.24 2.33
N TYR A 9 7.12 1.03 3.55
CA TYR A 9 5.93 0.20 3.86
C TYR A 9 5.85 -1.21 3.25
N GLY A 10 6.99 -1.76 2.77
CA GLY A 10 7.05 -3.08 2.16
C GLY A 10 6.24 -3.22 0.88
N PHE A 11 6.10 -2.16 0.08
CA PHE A 11 5.45 -2.24 -1.22
C PHE A 11 6.16 -3.21 -2.16
N LYS A 12 5.39 -4.14 -2.72
CA LYS A 12 5.82 -5.08 -3.76
C LYS A 12 4.88 -4.97 -4.96
N ILE A 13 5.39 -4.39 -6.04
CA ILE A 13 4.67 -4.20 -7.28
C ILE A 13 5.16 -5.25 -8.27
N THR A 14 4.23 -6.00 -8.86
CA THR A 14 4.53 -6.98 -9.90
C THR A 14 3.80 -6.59 -11.17
N LEU A 15 4.54 -6.28 -12.21
CA LEU A 15 4.03 -5.86 -13.52
C LEU A 15 4.07 -7.01 -14.53
N SER A 16 3.04 -7.09 -15.37
CA SER A 16 3.00 -7.96 -16.54
C SER A 16 4.04 -7.56 -17.59
N ASP A 17 4.29 -8.44 -18.56
CA ASP A 17 5.31 -8.21 -19.60
C ASP A 17 5.02 -6.99 -20.49
N ASP A 18 3.75 -6.66 -20.68
CA ASP A 18 3.30 -5.47 -21.40
C ASP A 18 3.35 -4.19 -20.53
N GLY A 19 3.58 -4.31 -19.22
CA GLY A 19 3.58 -3.20 -18.27
C GLY A 19 2.19 -2.59 -18.00
N ASN A 20 1.14 -3.04 -18.68
CA ASN A 20 -0.19 -2.43 -18.60
C ASN A 20 -1.06 -2.98 -17.45
N SER A 21 -0.60 -4.03 -16.79
CA SER A 21 -1.30 -4.65 -15.67
C SER A 21 -0.34 -5.15 -14.60
N GLY A 22 -0.87 -5.49 -13.44
CA GLY A 22 -0.05 -6.00 -12.36
C GLY A 22 -0.81 -6.22 -11.06
N SER A 23 -0.05 -6.46 -10.01
CA SER A 23 -0.54 -6.58 -8.64
C SER A 23 0.35 -5.79 -7.70
N VAL A 24 -0.23 -5.22 -6.66
CA VAL A 24 0.46 -4.54 -5.56
C VAL A 24 0.12 -5.22 -4.25
N LYS A 25 1.11 -5.34 -3.37
CA LYS A 25 0.94 -5.72 -1.96
C LYS A 25 1.79 -4.79 -1.12
N SER A 26 1.34 -4.47 0.09
CA SER A 26 2.12 -3.69 1.05
C SER A 26 1.88 -4.21 2.48
N ARG A 27 2.55 -3.60 3.46
CA ARG A 27 2.29 -3.83 4.90
C ARG A 27 1.30 -2.82 5.49
N LEU A 28 0.70 -1.96 4.67
CA LEU A 28 -0.24 -0.93 5.11
C LEU A 28 -1.63 -1.50 5.38
N SER A 29 -2.15 -2.33 4.48
CA SER A 29 -3.48 -2.91 4.65
C SER A 29 -3.40 -4.16 5.53
N SER A 30 -4.28 -4.23 6.53
CA SER A 30 -4.43 -5.42 7.40
C SER A 30 -5.26 -6.52 6.75
N LYS A 31 -5.82 -6.28 5.56
CA LYS A 31 -6.45 -7.30 4.72
C LYS A 31 -5.37 -8.17 4.07
N ILE A 32 -4.74 -8.97 4.93
CA ILE A 32 -4.00 -10.17 4.54
C ILE A 32 -5.02 -11.06 3.81
N GLY A 33 -4.65 -11.52 2.62
CA GLY A 33 -5.49 -12.46 1.87
C GLY A 33 -5.80 -13.70 2.72
N ASP A 34 -6.82 -14.46 2.34
CA ASP A 34 -7.46 -15.55 3.09
C ASP A 34 -6.55 -16.65 3.70
N ASP A 35 -5.22 -16.58 3.56
CA ASP A 35 -4.25 -17.50 4.13
C ASP A 35 -3.41 -16.84 5.25
N GLU A 36 -3.71 -17.27 6.49
CA GLU A 36 -2.85 -17.28 7.70
C GLU A 36 -2.66 -15.97 8.50
N ASP A 37 -3.35 -15.96 9.64
CA ASP A 37 -2.82 -15.74 11.00
C ASP A 37 -1.93 -14.51 11.26
N PHE A 38 -2.49 -13.32 11.08
CA PHE A 38 -2.15 -12.17 11.93
C PHE A 38 -3.32 -11.85 12.84
N THR A 39 -3.60 -12.77 13.77
CA THR A 39 -4.42 -12.40 14.92
C THR A 39 -3.63 -11.41 15.78
N GLN A 40 -4.16 -10.19 15.84
CA GLN A 40 -3.92 -9.14 16.82
C GLN A 40 -2.71 -8.23 16.58
N SER A 41 -2.99 -7.10 15.93
CA SER A 41 -2.19 -5.88 16.11
C SER A 41 -2.42 -5.36 17.56
N PRO A 42 -1.41 -4.75 18.23
CA PRO A 42 -1.35 -4.54 19.68
C PRO A 42 -2.30 -3.47 20.26
N MET A 43 -3.42 -3.19 19.61
CA MET A 43 -4.26 -2.03 19.88
C MET A 43 -5.66 -2.46 20.32
N ASP A 44 -5.79 -2.84 21.60
CA ASP A 44 -7.06 -3.08 22.31
C ASP A 44 -8.00 -1.84 22.39
N PHE A 45 -7.73 -0.78 21.62
CA PHE A 45 -8.44 0.50 21.69
C PHE A 45 -8.85 1.12 20.34
N VAL A 46 -8.50 0.52 19.20
CA VAL A 46 -8.95 1.01 17.88
C VAL A 46 -10.26 0.33 17.50
N SER A 47 -11.27 1.12 17.16
CA SER A 47 -12.55 0.58 16.72
C SER A 47 -12.40 -0.14 15.37
N GLN A 48 -13.22 -1.17 15.13
CA GLN A 48 -13.26 -1.86 13.84
C GLN A 48 -13.56 -0.87 12.69
N GLU A 49 -14.39 0.14 12.95
CA GLU A 49 -14.73 1.20 11.99
C GLU A 49 -13.49 2.02 11.60
N SER A 50 -12.68 2.45 12.58
CA SER A 50 -11.42 3.16 12.32
C SER A 50 -10.42 2.31 11.53
N LEU A 51 -10.37 1.00 11.80
CA LEU A 51 -9.51 0.07 11.07
C LEU A 51 -9.98 -0.11 9.62
N ASP A 52 -11.30 -0.24 9.41
CA ASP A 52 -11.89 -0.37 8.08
C ASP A 52 -11.70 0.92 7.25
N GLU A 53 -11.83 2.08 7.88
CA GLU A 53 -11.59 3.38 7.25
C GLU A 53 -10.10 3.56 6.89
N TYR A 54 -9.19 3.20 7.81
CA TYR A 54 -7.75 3.17 7.54
C TYR A 54 -7.43 2.27 6.34
N ASN A 55 -7.93 1.03 6.37
CA ASN A 55 -7.74 0.05 5.28
C ASN A 55 -8.29 0.56 3.94
N PHE A 56 -9.42 1.28 3.94
CA PHE A 56 -9.99 1.88 2.74
C PHE A 56 -9.03 2.90 2.11
N TYR A 57 -8.49 3.82 2.91
CA TYR A 57 -7.58 4.85 2.39
C TYR A 57 -6.23 4.26 1.93
N VAL A 58 -5.65 3.31 2.66
CA VAL A 58 -4.37 2.71 2.24
C VAL A 58 -4.51 1.81 1.01
N ASN A 59 -5.65 1.12 0.84
CA ASN A 59 -5.94 0.39 -0.40
C ASN A 59 -6.03 1.32 -1.62
N ALA A 60 -6.53 2.54 -1.43
CA ALA A 60 -6.55 3.56 -2.48
C ALA A 60 -5.12 4.00 -2.84
N ILE A 61 -4.23 4.17 -1.85
CA ILE A 61 -2.80 4.46 -2.09
C ILE A 61 -2.14 3.30 -2.86
N GLU A 62 -2.35 2.05 -2.44
CA GLU A 62 -1.80 0.88 -3.13
C GLU A 62 -2.22 0.85 -4.60
N SER A 63 -3.51 1.04 -4.86
CA SER A 63 -4.07 1.09 -6.22
C SER A 63 -3.45 2.22 -7.05
N LEU A 64 -3.21 3.38 -6.45
CA LEU A 64 -2.58 4.52 -7.11
C LEU A 64 -1.11 4.22 -7.47
N VAL A 65 -0.35 3.64 -6.55
CA VAL A 65 1.05 3.24 -6.79
C VAL A 65 1.14 2.24 -7.94
N LEU A 66 0.25 1.24 -7.97
CA LEU A 66 0.18 0.30 -9.08
C LEU A 66 -0.15 1.00 -10.41
N ALA A 67 -1.15 1.88 -10.42
CA ALA A 67 -1.53 2.62 -11.63
C ALA A 67 -0.38 3.48 -12.17
N HIS A 68 0.35 4.16 -11.27
CA HIS A 68 1.54 4.94 -11.62
C HIS A 68 2.67 4.05 -12.16
N ALA A 69 2.91 2.88 -11.56
CA ALA A 69 3.86 1.91 -12.08
C ALA A 69 3.51 1.47 -13.51
N CYS A 70 2.23 1.13 -13.75
CA CYS A 70 1.74 0.76 -15.08
C CYS A 70 1.83 1.91 -16.09
N ALA A 71 1.65 3.15 -15.64
CA ALA A 71 1.76 4.35 -16.47
C ALA A 71 3.21 4.76 -16.78
N GLY A 72 4.21 4.07 -16.21
CA GLY A 72 5.63 4.40 -16.38
C GLY A 72 6.09 5.60 -15.56
N VAL A 73 5.35 5.98 -14.51
CA VAL A 73 5.81 6.98 -13.53
C VAL A 73 6.95 6.37 -12.71
N ASP A 74 7.97 7.18 -12.42
CA ASP A 74 9.09 6.76 -11.58
C ASP A 74 8.68 6.72 -10.09
N ILE A 75 8.15 5.56 -9.70
CA ILE A 75 7.72 5.25 -8.32
C ILE A 75 8.88 4.98 -7.35
N GLU A 76 10.12 4.87 -7.85
CA GLU A 76 11.32 4.65 -7.03
C GLU A 76 12.02 5.97 -6.69
N SER A 77 11.59 7.09 -7.31
CA SER A 77 12.17 8.39 -7.06
C SER A 77 11.98 8.83 -5.59
N PRO A 78 12.99 9.47 -4.97
CA PRO A 78 12.89 9.93 -3.58
C PRO A 78 11.68 10.83 -3.31
N ALA A 79 11.35 11.73 -4.24
CA ALA A 79 10.19 12.63 -4.12
C ALA A 79 8.85 11.88 -4.16
N TYR A 80 8.76 10.79 -4.94
CA TYR A 80 7.57 9.95 -4.97
C TYR A 80 7.41 9.20 -3.64
N LEU A 81 8.50 8.62 -3.14
CA LEU A 81 8.51 7.89 -1.86
C LEU A 81 8.13 8.80 -0.68
N GLU A 82 8.69 10.01 -0.59
CA GLU A 82 8.33 11.01 0.41
C GLU A 82 6.85 11.41 0.32
N GLY A 83 6.32 11.53 -0.91
CA GLY A 83 4.90 11.79 -1.15
C GLY A 83 3.98 10.67 -0.63
N ILE A 84 4.38 9.40 -0.81
CA ILE A 84 3.63 8.25 -0.29
C ILE A 84 3.69 8.22 1.25
N GLU A 85 4.86 8.44 1.84
CA GLU A 85 5.04 8.50 3.30
C GLU A 85 4.17 9.60 3.93
N THR A 86 4.21 10.79 3.33
CA THR A 86 3.38 11.93 3.77
C THR A 86 1.89 11.63 3.65
N ALA A 87 1.46 10.96 2.57
CA ALA A 87 0.05 10.60 2.38
C ALA A 87 -0.43 9.59 3.43
N VAL A 88 0.37 8.57 3.74
CA VAL A 88 0.06 7.58 4.78
C VAL A 88 0.01 8.24 6.15
N GLU A 89 0.97 9.11 6.47
CA GLU A 89 0.97 9.87 7.73
C GLU A 89 -0.26 10.78 7.86
N ALA A 90 -0.66 11.46 6.77
CA ALA A 90 -1.85 12.29 6.76
C ALA A 90 -3.15 11.51 6.97
N ILE A 91 -3.23 10.27 6.47
CA ILE A 91 -4.36 9.36 6.76
C ILE A 91 -4.36 8.98 8.23
N ALA A 92 -3.21 8.55 8.76
CA ALA A 92 -3.08 8.13 10.15
C ALA A 92 -3.40 9.27 11.14
N ASN A 93 -3.05 10.52 10.81
CA ASN A 93 -3.35 11.69 11.64
C ASN A 93 -4.82 12.14 11.61
N LYS A 94 -5.63 11.60 10.69
CA LYS A 94 -7.06 11.95 10.55
C LYS A 94 -8.01 10.94 11.22
N LEU A 95 -7.52 9.76 11.58
CA LEU A 95 -8.27 8.66 12.16
C LEU A 95 -7.97 8.53 13.66
#